data_AF-A0A2V8N7R7-F1
#
_entry.id   AF-A0A2V8N7R7-F1
#
_cell.length_a   1.000
_cell.length_b   1.000
_cell.length_c   1.000
_cell.angle_alpha   90.00
_cell.angle_beta   90.00
_cell.angle_gamma   90.00
#
_symmetry.space_group_name_H-M   'P 1'
#
loop_
_entity.id
_entity.type
_entity.pdbx_description
1 polymer ?
#
loop_
_entity_poly.entity_id
_entity_poly.type
_entity_poly.pdbx_seq_one_letter_code
_entity_poly.pdbx_strand_id
1 'polypeptide(L)'
;MRYAVMNTQVGLLTLASTEKGLASIHFGKSIPQHAVVDAGANRVFMQQIEEYFQGKRIRFEFPLDFDGTPFQVAVWQELLRIPYGETRTYGEIARRLGKPGASRAVGMANHHNRIPIVIPCHRVIGHDGSLAGYAGGIHLKQQLLFIEKNGFAQRIFDNVASDSRRGL
;
A
#
# COMPACT_ATOMS: atom_id res chain seq x y z
N MET A 1 20.48 3.20 8.64
CA MET A 1 19.05 3.27 8.30
C MET A 1 18.45 4.47 9.00
N ARG A 2 17.58 5.21 8.32
CA ARG A 2 16.92 6.40 8.86
C ARG A 2 15.42 6.15 8.96
N TYR A 3 14.75 6.63 9.99
CA TYR A 3 13.31 6.41 10.14
C TYR A 3 12.54 7.66 10.53
N ALA A 4 11.25 7.68 10.23
CA ALA A 4 10.30 8.66 10.70
C ALA A 4 8.96 7.99 11.03
N VAL A 5 8.20 8.62 11.93
CA VAL A 5 6.85 8.16 12.29
C VAL A 5 5.86 9.25 11.86
N MET A 6 4.77 8.86 11.21
CA MET A 6 3.72 9.78 10.77
C MET A 6 2.34 9.28 11.19
N ASN A 7 1.41 10.20 11.45
CA ASN A 7 0.01 9.89 11.61
C ASN A 7 -0.67 9.85 10.25
N THR A 8 -1.57 8.88 10.05
CA THR A 8 -2.37 8.75 8.82
C THR A 8 -3.81 8.40 9.15
N GLN A 9 -4.69 8.39 8.13
CA GLN A 9 -6.09 7.96 8.29
C GLN A 9 -6.23 6.51 8.76
N VAL A 10 -5.17 5.71 8.63
CA VAL A 10 -5.14 4.30 9.06
C VAL A 10 -4.29 4.08 10.31
N GLY A 11 -3.99 5.16 11.04
CA GLY A 11 -3.17 5.14 12.25
C GLY A 11 -1.71 5.51 11.98
N LEU A 12 -0.87 5.22 12.98
CA LEU A 12 0.57 5.49 12.90
C LEU A 12 1.23 4.63 11.83
N LEU A 13 2.14 5.22 11.05
CA LEU A 13 3.07 4.50 10.20
C LEU A 13 4.50 4.83 10.60
N THR A 14 5.35 3.81 10.69
CA THR A 14 6.81 3.98 10.78
C THR A 14 7.43 3.69 9.42
N LEU A 15 8.08 4.69 8.84
CA LEU A 15 8.78 4.59 7.56
C LEU A 15 10.27 4.48 7.85
N ALA A 16 10.96 3.59 7.17
CA ALA A 16 12.41 3.51 7.22
C ALA A 16 13.02 3.49 5.81
N SER A 17 14.15 4.18 5.67
CA SER A 17 14.85 4.38 4.41
C SER A 17 16.35 4.18 4.54
N THR A 18 16.95 3.88 3.39
CA THR A 18 18.40 3.88 3.16
C THR A 18 18.72 4.96 2.13
N GLU A 19 20.00 5.12 1.80
CA GLU A 19 20.43 6.00 0.71
C GLU A 19 19.90 5.55 -0.67
N LYS A 20 19.40 4.31 -0.80
CA LYS A 20 18.81 3.78 -2.05
C LYS A 20 17.32 4.11 -2.20
N GLY A 21 16.60 4.38 -1.12
CA GLY A 21 15.15 4.63 -1.16
C GLY A 21 14.40 4.17 0.07
N LEU A 22 13.06 4.11 -0.06
CA LEU A 22 12.18 3.61 0.99
C LEU A 22 12.38 2.10 1.15
N ALA A 23 12.71 1.64 2.36
CA ALA A 23 13.07 0.27 2.64
C ALA A 23 11.99 -0.49 3.43
N SER A 24 11.24 0.18 4.30
CA SER A 24 10.08 -0.42 4.96
C SER A 24 9.00 0.57 5.38
N ILE A 25 7.79 0.05 5.50
CA ILE A 25 6.64 0.68 6.16
C ILE A 25 6.07 -0.31 7.18
N HIS A 26 5.95 0.12 8.42
CA HIS A 26 5.30 -0.64 9.49
C HIS A 26 4.05 0.09 9.96
N PHE A 27 2.96 -0.67 10.16
CA PHE A 27 1.78 -0.18 10.86
C PHE A 27 2.07 -0.09 12.35
N GLY A 28 1.75 1.05 12.96
CA GLY A 28 2.09 1.38 14.33
C GLY A 28 3.51 1.96 14.50
N LYS A 29 3.92 2.11 15.76
CA LYS A 29 5.27 2.54 16.13
C LYS A 29 6.16 1.31 16.23
N SER A 30 6.96 1.06 15.19
CA SER A 30 7.91 -0.06 15.13
C SER A 30 9.24 0.46 14.60
N ILE A 31 10.17 0.73 15.52
CA ILE A 31 11.46 1.35 15.19
C ILE A 31 12.45 0.24 14.83
N PRO A 32 13.03 0.23 13.63
CA PRO A 32 14.06 -0.74 13.29
C PRO A 32 15.28 -0.60 14.20
N GLN A 33 15.91 -1.73 14.52
CA GLN A 33 17.10 -1.75 15.35
C GLN A 33 18.21 -0.89 14.72
N HIS A 34 18.89 -0.08 15.54
CA HIS A 34 19.98 0.81 15.11
C HIS A 34 19.58 1.88 14.07
N ALA A 35 18.28 2.13 13.87
CA ALA A 35 17.84 3.22 13.01
C ALA A 35 17.91 4.58 13.74
N VAL A 36 18.28 5.61 13.00
CA VAL A 36 18.34 7.00 13.50
C VAL A 36 17.08 7.73 13.06
N VAL A 37 16.47 8.49 13.98
CA VAL A 37 15.32 9.33 13.64
C VAL A 37 15.75 10.44 12.69
N ASP A 38 15.11 10.54 11.53
CA ASP A 38 15.39 11.55 10.53
C ASP A 38 14.16 11.77 9.65
N ALA A 39 13.33 12.75 10.04
CA ALA A 39 12.18 13.18 9.26
C ALA A 39 12.58 13.90 7.96
N GLY A 40 13.78 14.49 7.90
CA GLY A 40 14.29 15.15 6.70
C GLY A 40 14.53 14.15 5.58
N ALA A 41 15.24 13.06 5.88
CA ALA A 41 15.51 11.98 4.95
C ALA A 41 14.23 11.25 4.49
N ASN A 42 13.18 11.23 5.31
CA ASN A 42 11.91 10.59 4.98
C ASN A 42 10.83 11.54 4.45
N ARG A 43 11.15 12.84 4.27
CA ARG A 43 10.16 13.88 3.94
C ARG A 43 9.37 13.58 2.68
N VAL A 44 10.05 13.20 1.59
CA VAL A 44 9.39 12.92 0.29
C VAL A 44 8.46 11.71 0.40
N PHE A 45 8.87 10.66 1.10
CA PHE A 45 8.04 9.47 1.31
C PHE A 45 6.79 9.80 2.13
N MET A 46 6.97 10.54 3.24
CA MET A 46 5.87 10.98 4.09
C MET A 46 4.87 11.84 3.32
N GLN A 47 5.36 12.84 2.58
CA GLN A 47 4.53 13.74 1.78
C GLN A 47 3.66 12.96 0.79
N GLN A 48 4.25 12.06 0.00
CA GLN A 48 3.49 11.32 -1.00
C GLN A 48 2.52 10.30 -0.38
N ILE A 49 2.87 9.69 0.75
CA ILE A 49 1.95 8.82 1.50
C ILE A 49 0.77 9.61 2.05
N GLU A 50 1.00 10.82 2.54
CA GLU A 50 -0.08 11.71 2.97
C GLU A 50 -0.98 12.13 1.80
N GLU A 51 -0.40 12.51 0.65
CA GLU A 51 -1.15 12.80 -0.58
C GLU A 51 -1.99 11.59 -1.05
N TYR A 52 -1.47 10.37 -0.90
CA TYR A 52 -2.20 9.13 -1.21
C TYR A 52 -3.43 8.97 -0.31
N PHE A 53 -3.27 9.14 1.01
CA PHE A 53 -4.42 9.07 1.94
C PHE A 53 -5.44 10.18 1.69
N GLN A 54 -5.00 11.35 1.22
CA GLN A 54 -5.88 12.46 0.83
C GLN A 54 -6.55 12.25 -0.54
N GLY A 55 -6.26 11.16 -1.25
CA GLY A 55 -6.78 10.90 -2.60
C GLY A 55 -6.21 11.80 -3.69
N LYS A 56 -5.14 12.56 -3.38
CA LYS A 56 -4.44 13.47 -4.31
C LYS A 56 -3.36 12.78 -5.12
N ARG A 57 -2.96 11.56 -4.70
CA ARG A 57 -1.91 10.77 -5.36
C ARG A 57 -2.39 9.36 -5.64
N ILE A 58 -2.22 8.96 -6.90
CA ILE A 58 -2.51 7.61 -7.39
C ILE A 58 -1.24 6.80 -7.70
N ARG A 59 -0.06 7.45 -7.70
CA ARG A 59 1.24 6.82 -7.98
C ARG A 59 2.36 7.41 -7.13
N PHE A 60 3.22 6.55 -6.58
CA PHE A 60 4.42 6.94 -5.86
C PHE A 60 5.60 7.16 -6.82
N GLU A 61 6.36 8.22 -6.60
CA GLU A 61 7.45 8.71 -7.45
C GLU A 61 8.71 8.92 -6.60
N PHE A 62 9.26 7.82 -6.11
CA PHE A 62 10.51 7.77 -5.37
C PHE A 62 11.11 6.36 -5.45
N PRO A 63 12.42 6.20 -5.24
CA PRO A 63 13.06 4.90 -5.33
C PRO A 63 12.68 4.01 -4.13
N LEU A 64 12.63 2.70 -4.39
CA LEU A 64 12.35 1.67 -3.40
C LEU A 64 13.59 0.79 -3.19
N ASP A 65 13.88 0.46 -1.94
CA ASP A 65 14.97 -0.43 -1.54
C ASP A 65 14.39 -1.69 -0.90
N PHE A 66 13.85 -2.57 -1.73
CA PHE A 66 13.34 -3.88 -1.29
C PHE A 66 14.24 -5.01 -1.76
N ASP A 67 14.43 -5.99 -0.88
CA ASP A 67 15.20 -7.19 -1.10
C ASP A 67 14.37 -8.44 -0.78
N GLY A 68 14.63 -9.52 -1.51
CA GLY A 68 13.93 -10.78 -1.34
C GLY A 68 14.48 -11.86 -2.25
N THR A 69 13.92 -13.06 -2.16
CA THR A 69 14.20 -14.11 -3.13
C THR A 69 13.82 -13.66 -4.54
N PRO A 70 14.41 -14.23 -5.61
CA PRO A 70 14.06 -13.86 -6.98
C PRO A 70 12.55 -13.95 -7.25
N PHE A 71 11.86 -14.92 -6.65
CA PHE A 71 10.41 -15.06 -6.75
C PHE A 71 9.64 -13.95 -6.01
N GLN A 72 10.06 -13.58 -4.80
CA GLN A 72 9.46 -12.46 -4.07
C GLN A 72 9.60 -11.15 -4.83
N VAL A 73 10.81 -10.84 -5.32
CA VAL A 73 11.08 -9.65 -6.13
C VAL A 73 10.20 -9.64 -7.38
N ALA A 74 10.11 -10.76 -8.11
CA ALA A 74 9.24 -10.86 -9.28
C ALA A 74 7.75 -10.63 -8.94
N VAL A 75 7.26 -11.17 -7.82
CA VAL A 75 5.90 -10.90 -7.35
C VAL A 75 5.71 -9.41 -7.06
N TRP A 76 6.59 -8.78 -6.29
CA TRP A 76 6.45 -7.37 -5.92
C TRP A 76 6.51 -6.43 -7.14
N GLN A 77 7.30 -6.77 -8.16
CA GLN A 77 7.31 -6.08 -9.44
C GLN A 77 5.97 -6.20 -10.17
N GLU A 78 5.32 -7.36 -10.15
CA GLU A 78 3.94 -7.51 -10.66
C GLU A 78 2.91 -6.73 -9.83
N LEU A 79 3.08 -6.65 -8.50
CA LEU A 79 2.20 -5.85 -7.66
C LEU A 79 2.25 -4.36 -8.02
N LEU A 80 3.44 -3.82 -8.26
CA LEU A 80 3.64 -2.42 -8.67
C LEU A 80 2.97 -2.08 -10.01
N ARG A 81 2.64 -3.09 -10.83
CA ARG A 81 1.92 -2.93 -12.10
C ARG A 81 0.40 -2.95 -11.94
N ILE A 82 -0.14 -3.23 -10.75
CA ILE A 82 -1.58 -3.18 -10.49
C ILE A 82 -1.99 -1.71 -10.34
N PRO A 83 -2.86 -1.16 -11.21
CA PRO A 83 -3.28 0.24 -11.11
C PRO A 83 -3.99 0.58 -9.80
N TYR A 84 -3.97 1.86 -9.43
CA TYR A 84 -4.75 2.39 -8.31
C TYR A 84 -6.25 2.14 -8.54
N GLY A 85 -6.95 1.62 -7.52
CA GLY A 85 -8.39 1.31 -7.61
C GLY A 85 -8.71 -0.04 -8.26
N GLU A 86 -7.72 -0.72 -8.82
CA GLU A 86 -7.87 -2.05 -9.40
C GLU A 86 -7.38 -3.17 -8.48
N THR A 87 -7.92 -4.37 -8.68
CA THR A 87 -7.48 -5.58 -7.99
C THR A 87 -7.03 -6.65 -8.97
N ARG A 88 -6.22 -7.59 -8.49
CA ARG A 88 -5.89 -8.84 -9.18
C ARG A 88 -6.07 -10.02 -8.25
N THR A 89 -6.29 -11.20 -8.79
CA THR A 89 -6.30 -12.43 -8.00
C THR A 89 -4.88 -12.98 -7.85
N TYR A 90 -4.63 -13.74 -6.77
CA TYR A 90 -3.35 -14.45 -6.61
C TYR A 90 -3.00 -15.34 -7.83
N GLY A 91 -4.02 -15.94 -8.45
CA GLY A 91 -3.83 -16.77 -9.65
C GLY A 91 -3.49 -15.97 -10.90
N GLU A 92 -4.00 -14.74 -11.04
CA GLU A 92 -3.62 -13.84 -12.15
C GLU A 92 -2.15 -13.44 -12.07
N ILE A 93 -1.67 -13.06 -10.88
CA ILE A 93 -0.26 -12.74 -10.66
C ILE A 93 0.61 -13.97 -10.97
N ALA A 94 0.22 -15.15 -10.48
CA ALA A 94 0.93 -16.40 -10.76
C ALA A 94 1.02 -16.70 -12.28
N ARG A 95 -0.06 -16.48 -13.03
CA ARG A 95 -0.07 -16.65 -14.49
C ARG A 95 0.83 -15.64 -15.20
N ARG A 96 0.83 -14.37 -14.80
CA ARG A 96 1.70 -13.33 -15.38
C ARG A 96 3.18 -13.63 -15.18
N LEU A 97 3.53 -14.31 -14.08
CA LEU A 97 4.87 -14.79 -13.80
C LEU A 97 5.25 -16.08 -14.54
N GLY A 98 4.40 -16.60 -15.42
CA GLY A 98 4.63 -17.87 -16.11
C GLY A 98 4.61 -19.08 -15.17
N LYS A 99 3.96 -18.96 -14.01
CA LYS A 99 3.89 -20.00 -12.97
C LYS A 99 2.43 -20.31 -12.61
N PRO A 100 1.61 -20.81 -13.56
CA PRO A 100 0.23 -21.20 -13.25
C PRO A 100 0.20 -22.20 -12.08
N GLY A 101 -0.74 -22.02 -11.15
CA GLY A 101 -0.84 -22.83 -9.92
C GLY A 101 -0.07 -22.29 -8.71
N ALA A 102 0.81 -21.29 -8.88
CA ALA A 102 1.61 -20.73 -7.79
C ALA A 102 0.88 -19.72 -6.89
N SER A 103 -0.46 -19.70 -6.87
CA SER A 103 -1.26 -18.73 -6.11
C SER A 103 -0.90 -18.65 -4.62
N ARG A 104 -0.67 -19.81 -3.97
CA ARG A 104 -0.25 -19.87 -2.56
C ARG A 104 1.14 -19.25 -2.36
N ALA A 105 2.08 -19.52 -3.27
CA ALA A 105 3.41 -18.93 -3.21
C ALA A 105 3.37 -17.41 -3.40
N VAL A 106 2.52 -16.90 -4.29
CA VAL A 106 2.25 -15.46 -4.42
C VAL A 106 1.71 -14.89 -3.10
N GLY A 107 0.76 -15.57 -2.45
CA GLY A 107 0.25 -15.18 -1.14
C GLY A 107 1.36 -15.07 -0.08
N MET A 108 2.29 -16.03 -0.05
CA MET A 108 3.44 -15.97 0.84
C MET A 108 4.39 -14.81 0.49
N ALA A 109 4.64 -14.54 -0.79
CA ALA A 109 5.44 -13.39 -1.19
C ALA A 109 4.78 -12.05 -0.81
N ASN A 110 3.45 -11.95 -0.91
CA ASN A 110 2.69 -10.79 -0.43
C ASN A 110 2.84 -10.58 1.08
N HIS A 111 2.83 -11.66 1.88
CA HIS A 111 3.04 -11.58 3.33
C HIS A 111 4.42 -11.04 3.70
N HIS A 112 5.44 -11.27 2.88
CA HIS A 112 6.81 -10.79 3.10
C HIS A 112 7.06 -9.37 2.59
N ASN A 113 6.04 -8.70 2.03
CA ASN A 113 6.19 -7.32 1.57
C ASN A 113 6.49 -6.38 2.75
N ARG A 114 7.71 -5.82 2.78
CA ARG A 114 8.15 -4.87 3.80
C ARG A 114 7.69 -3.43 3.55
N ILE A 115 7.17 -3.13 2.36
CA ILE A 115 6.73 -1.80 1.95
C ILE A 115 5.24 -1.82 1.56
N PRO A 116 4.33 -2.19 2.49
CA PRO A 116 2.89 -2.16 2.23
C PRO A 116 2.41 -0.76 1.82
N ILE A 117 1.20 -0.64 1.25
CA ILE A 117 0.64 0.58 0.64
C ILE A 117 1.37 0.95 -0.67
N VAL A 118 2.69 1.11 -0.64
CA VAL A 118 3.51 1.50 -1.80
C VAL A 118 3.71 0.33 -2.76
N ILE A 119 4.16 -0.82 -2.26
CA ILE A 119 4.02 -2.10 -2.96
C ILE A 119 2.60 -2.61 -2.62
N PRO A 120 1.65 -2.59 -3.57
CA PRO A 120 0.23 -2.61 -3.23
C PRO A 120 -0.30 -4.04 -3.02
N CYS A 121 0.23 -4.75 -2.02
CA CYS A 121 -0.21 -6.13 -1.70
C CYS A 121 -1.67 -6.21 -1.23
N HIS A 122 -2.27 -5.09 -0.80
CA HIS A 122 -3.70 -4.98 -0.51
C HIS A 122 -4.59 -5.11 -1.76
N ARG A 123 -4.06 -4.86 -2.96
CA ARG A 123 -4.78 -5.02 -4.24
C ARG A 123 -4.90 -6.46 -4.72
N VAL A 124 -4.31 -7.43 -4.01
CA VAL A 124 -4.42 -8.86 -4.37
C VAL A 124 -5.46 -9.58 -3.52
N ILE A 125 -6.40 -10.25 -4.17
CA ILE A 125 -7.57 -10.89 -3.52
C ILE A 125 -7.75 -12.36 -3.94
N GLY A 126 -8.62 -13.08 -3.23
CA GLY A 126 -9.06 -14.42 -3.63
C GLY A 126 -9.84 -14.40 -4.95
N HIS A 127 -9.91 -15.54 -5.65
CA HIS A 127 -10.63 -15.64 -6.92
C HIS A 127 -12.15 -15.50 -6.75
N ASP A 128 -12.65 -15.74 -5.54
CA ASP A 128 -14.03 -15.58 -5.08
C ASP A 128 -14.32 -14.18 -4.53
N GLY A 129 -13.35 -13.26 -4.62
CA GLY A 129 -13.43 -11.92 -4.04
C GLY A 129 -13.07 -11.85 -2.55
N SER A 130 -12.68 -12.97 -1.93
CA SER A 130 -12.31 -12.99 -0.51
C SER A 130 -11.07 -12.14 -0.21
N LEU A 131 -11.12 -11.47 0.93
CA LEU A 131 -9.98 -10.75 1.49
C LEU A 131 -9.29 -11.63 2.51
N ALA A 132 -8.11 -12.13 2.15
CA ALA A 132 -7.24 -12.88 3.04
C ALA A 132 -5.84 -12.26 3.08
N GLY A 133 -5.15 -12.46 4.20
CA GLY A 133 -3.73 -12.15 4.39
C GLY A 133 -3.36 -10.69 4.17
N TYR A 134 -3.13 -9.95 5.26
CA TYR A 134 -2.56 -8.61 5.21
C TYR A 134 -1.80 -8.30 6.48
N ALA A 135 -0.60 -7.74 6.37
CA ALA A 135 0.26 -7.44 7.52
C ALA A 135 -0.40 -6.48 8.52
N GLY A 136 -1.22 -5.54 8.04
CA GLY A 136 -2.00 -4.63 8.89
C GLY A 136 -3.40 -5.13 9.26
N GLY A 137 -3.73 -6.39 8.96
CA GLY A 137 -5.07 -6.97 9.19
C GLY A 137 -6.09 -6.68 8.08
N ILE A 138 -7.17 -7.47 8.06
CA ILE A 138 -8.19 -7.42 7.00
C ILE A 138 -8.93 -6.09 6.98
N HIS A 139 -9.22 -5.50 8.15
CA HIS A 139 -9.88 -4.20 8.23
C HIS A 139 -9.09 -3.12 7.48
N LEU A 140 -7.77 -3.12 7.65
CA LEU A 140 -6.91 -2.15 7.00
C LEU A 140 -6.83 -2.36 5.47
N LYS A 141 -6.81 -3.63 5.03
CA LYS A 141 -6.91 -3.97 3.60
C LYS A 141 -8.21 -3.43 2.99
N GLN A 142 -9.34 -3.56 3.70
CA GLN A 142 -10.62 -3.00 3.27
C GLN A 142 -10.59 -1.48 3.20
N GLN A 143 -10.04 -0.81 4.20
CA GLN A 143 -9.92 0.65 4.23
C GLN A 143 -9.09 1.17 3.06
N LEU A 144 -7.94 0.55 2.76
CA LEU A 144 -7.11 0.94 1.62
C LEU A 144 -7.84 0.75 0.29
N LEU A 145 -8.49 -0.39 0.09
CA LEU A 145 -9.33 -0.61 -1.10
C LEU A 145 -10.48 0.40 -1.20
N PHE A 146 -11.06 0.80 -0.08
CA PHE A 146 -12.11 1.81 -0.03
C PHE A 146 -11.59 3.20 -0.42
N ILE A 147 -10.44 3.62 0.11
CA ILE A 147 -9.76 4.88 -0.25
C ILE A 147 -9.52 4.93 -1.75
N GLU A 148 -9.04 3.81 -2.32
CA GLU A 148 -8.74 3.75 -3.74
C GLU A 148 -9.97 3.78 -4.65
N LYS A 149 -11.07 3.12 -4.25
CA LYS A 149 -12.31 3.11 -5.05
C LYS A 149 -13.13 4.37 -4.95
N ASN A 150 -13.05 5.08 -3.81
CA ASN A 150 -14.00 6.15 -3.50
C ASN A 150 -13.37 7.53 -3.43
N GLY A 151 -12.04 7.66 -3.62
CA GLY A 151 -11.30 8.92 -3.68
C GLY A 151 -11.92 9.97 -2.77
N PHE A 152 -11.58 9.94 -1.48
CA PHE A 152 -12.33 10.59 -0.38
C PHE A 152 -12.68 12.08 -0.59
N ALA A 153 -12.10 12.74 -1.60
CA ALA A 153 -12.39 14.11 -2.02
C ALA A 153 -13.68 14.30 -2.85
N GLN A 154 -14.27 13.29 -3.51
CA GLN A 154 -15.44 13.56 -4.38
C GLN A 154 -16.79 13.40 -3.65
N ARG A 155 -16.98 12.35 -2.85
CA ARG A 155 -18.34 11.99 -2.39
C ARG A 155 -18.87 12.73 -1.17
N ILE A 156 -18.02 13.29 -0.31
CA ILE A 156 -18.48 14.06 0.86
C ILE A 156 -18.98 15.45 0.42
N PHE A 157 -18.28 16.11 -0.52
CA PHE A 157 -18.72 17.40 -1.06
C PHE A 157 -19.93 17.25 -1.99
N ASP A 158 -20.00 16.20 -2.81
CA ASP A 158 -21.15 15.96 -3.69
C ASP A 158 -22.43 15.63 -2.90
N ASN A 159 -22.33 14.89 -1.79
CA ASN A 159 -23.49 14.57 -0.97
C ASN A 159 -24.05 15.79 -0.24
N VAL A 160 -23.21 16.68 0.29
CA VAL A 160 -23.67 17.92 0.95
C VAL A 160 -24.22 18.95 -0.08
N ALA A 161 -23.67 18.99 -1.29
CA ALA A 161 -24.17 19.86 -2.38
C ALA A 161 -25.44 19.34 -3.08
N SER A 162 -25.79 18.07 -2.88
CA SER A 162 -27.02 17.46 -3.41
C SER A 162 -28.21 17.53 -2.43
N ASP A 163 -27.93 17.61 -1.14
CA ASP A 163 -28.94 17.70 -0.07
C ASP A 163 -29.51 19.13 0.08
N SER A 164 -28.71 20.15 -0.27
CA SER A 164 -29.14 21.56 -0.28
C SER A 164 -30.05 21.96 -1.45
N ARG A 165 -30.34 21.03 -2.38
CA ARG A 165 -31.25 21.25 -3.53
C ARG A 165 -32.60 20.53 -3.42
N ARG A 166 -32.89 19.87 -2.29
CA ARG A 166 -34.19 19.21 -2.05
C ARG A 166 -35.07 19.89 -0.99
N GLY A 167 -34.66 21.08 -0.54
CA GLY A 167 -35.42 21.89 0.41
C GLY A 167 -35.82 23.24 -0.18
N LEU A 168 -36.65 23.24 -1.23
CA LEU A 168 -37.53 24.34 -1.63
C LEU A 168 -38.80 23.76 -2.24
#